data_AF-A0A2M9EN36-F1
#
_entry.id   AF-A0A2M9EN36-F1
#
_cell.length_a   1.000
_cell.length_b   1.000
_cell.length_c   1.000
_cell.angle_alpha   90.00
_cell.angle_beta   90.00
_cell.angle_gamma   90.00
#
_symmetry.space_group_name_H-M   'P 1'
#
loop_
_entity.id
_entity.type
_entity.pdbx_description
1 polymer ?
#
loop_
_entity_poly.entity_id
_entity_poly.type
_entity_poly.pdbx_seq_one_letter_code
_entity_poly.pdbx_strand_id
1 'polypeptide(L)'
;MAHDLTARLAIFAELMLGDTVLADTVAARALLAGQQTSGLSPLRAWRAMLEMPGLRAGKMPVMGQALQPLQSLTPGMRLLFLLATLSGGNAIELAALLKISPKACTQALQALQRQLSGRERETCCTALEMRQCGFSPARRTRIEQHMSGERPLQPPAKAPSRRWGLLLAVTLATGLALAATWFWPPESEAEDLISEIPPRIQTKPLAERAPARYDVETARVLVDREFSEISVQDAPIAAETAFFAWYQAERLGQAGGRPLALPEEAPVELPPESSDWQEEPLPEPMDD
;
A
#
# COMPACT_ATOMS: atom_id res chain seq x y z
N MET A 1 -19.40 -15.93 -0.10
CA MET A 1 -18.75 -14.60 -0.03
C MET A 1 -17.22 -14.68 0.00
N ALA A 2 -16.60 -15.49 0.88
CA ALA A 2 -15.14 -15.60 0.93
C ALA A 2 -14.49 -16.06 -0.39
N HIS A 3 -15.02 -17.09 -1.04
CA HIS A 3 -14.48 -17.60 -2.32
C HIS A 3 -14.53 -16.59 -3.47
N ASP A 4 -15.50 -15.68 -3.44
CA ASP A 4 -15.66 -14.64 -4.45
C ASP A 4 -14.61 -13.54 -4.26
N LEU A 5 -14.38 -13.13 -3.00
CA LEU A 5 -13.32 -12.17 -2.66
C LEU A 5 -11.92 -12.71 -3.01
N THR A 6 -11.64 -13.99 -2.74
CA THR A 6 -10.37 -14.63 -3.12
C THR A 6 -10.10 -14.52 -4.62
N ALA A 7 -11.10 -14.83 -5.45
CA ALA A 7 -10.97 -14.74 -6.90
C ALA A 7 -10.71 -13.30 -7.36
N ARG A 8 -11.49 -12.34 -6.84
CA ARG A 8 -11.37 -10.90 -7.17
C ARG A 8 -9.99 -10.33 -6.82
N LEU A 9 -9.48 -10.62 -5.62
CA LEU A 9 -8.16 -10.16 -5.17
C LEU A 9 -7.02 -10.78 -6.00
N ALA A 10 -7.10 -12.08 -6.30
CA ALA A 10 -6.09 -12.78 -7.10
C ALA A 10 -6.08 -12.30 -8.56
N ILE A 11 -7.25 -12.07 -9.15
CA ILE A 11 -7.36 -11.50 -10.51
C ILE A 11 -6.83 -10.07 -10.53
N PHE A 12 -7.19 -9.25 -9.53
CA PHE A 12 -6.66 -7.89 -9.42
C PHE A 12 -5.13 -7.89 -9.35
N ALA A 13 -4.56 -8.69 -8.45
CA ALA A 13 -3.11 -8.78 -8.29
C ALA A 13 -2.42 -9.32 -9.56
N GLU A 14 -3.00 -10.32 -10.24
CA GLU A 14 -2.47 -10.85 -11.50
C GLU A 14 -2.42 -9.77 -12.59
N LEU A 15 -3.48 -8.99 -12.73
CA LEU A 15 -3.57 -7.95 -13.76
C LEU A 15 -2.65 -6.76 -13.47
N MET A 16 -2.32 -6.51 -12.20
CA MET A 16 -1.42 -5.44 -11.78
C MET A 16 0.06 -5.86 -11.77
N LEU A 17 0.37 -7.11 -11.40
CA LEU A 17 1.74 -7.62 -11.26
C LEU A 17 2.23 -8.39 -12.50
N GLY A 18 1.30 -8.98 -13.26
CA GLY A 18 1.61 -9.81 -14.42
C GLY A 18 2.19 -11.19 -14.14
N ASP A 19 2.26 -11.60 -12.88
CA ASP A 19 2.72 -12.91 -12.45
C ASP A 19 1.64 -13.56 -11.57
N THR A 20 1.17 -14.74 -11.99
CA THR A 20 0.10 -15.48 -11.31
C THR A 20 0.54 -16.01 -9.94
N VAL A 21 1.81 -16.43 -9.80
CA VAL A 21 2.33 -16.96 -8.54
C VAL A 21 2.50 -15.85 -7.52
N LEU A 22 3.09 -14.71 -7.94
CA LEU A 22 3.18 -13.54 -7.07
C LEU A 22 1.78 -13.02 -6.70
N ALA A 23 0.85 -12.98 -7.66
CA ALA A 23 -0.52 -12.59 -7.40
C ALA A 23 -1.21 -13.46 -6.33
N ASP A 24 -1.00 -14.77 -6.37
CA ASP A 24 -1.58 -15.70 -5.38
C ASP A 24 -1.01 -15.45 -3.98
N THR A 25 0.29 -15.20 -3.87
CA THR A 25 0.92 -14.87 -2.57
C THR A 25 0.45 -13.53 -2.02
N VAL A 26 0.27 -12.53 -2.88
CA VAL A 26 -0.21 -11.20 -2.50
C VAL A 26 -1.69 -11.26 -2.10
N ALA A 27 -2.50 -12.01 -2.85
CA ALA A 27 -3.90 -12.25 -2.51
C ALA A 27 -4.03 -12.98 -1.16
N ALA A 28 -3.22 -14.00 -0.90
CA ALA A 28 -3.19 -14.69 0.39
C ALA A 28 -2.86 -13.72 1.55
N ARG A 29 -1.83 -12.88 1.39
CA ARG A 29 -1.46 -11.88 2.40
C ARG A 29 -2.56 -10.84 2.64
N ALA A 30 -3.21 -10.38 1.57
CA ALA A 30 -4.33 -9.46 1.67
C ALA A 30 -5.52 -10.10 2.41
N LEU A 31 -5.83 -11.36 2.11
CA LEU A 31 -6.88 -12.10 2.80
C LEU A 31 -6.55 -12.31 4.29
N LEU A 32 -5.31 -12.66 4.63
CA LEU A 32 -4.85 -12.77 6.02
C LEU A 32 -4.97 -11.44 6.78
N ALA A 33 -4.58 -10.33 6.17
CA ALA A 33 -4.75 -9.00 6.77
C ALA A 33 -6.23 -8.60 6.94
N GLY A 34 -7.11 -9.19 6.13
CA GLY A 34 -8.56 -9.02 6.24
C GLY A 34 -9.23 -9.98 7.23
N GLN A 35 -8.54 -11.01 7.73
CA GLN A 35 -9.12 -11.95 8.70
C GLN A 35 -9.25 -11.29 10.07
N GLN A 36 -10.39 -11.55 10.70
CA GLN A 36 -10.71 -11.16 12.07
C GLN A 36 -11.33 -12.36 12.80
N THR A 37 -11.40 -12.28 14.13
CA THR A 37 -12.01 -13.31 14.99
C THR A 37 -13.47 -13.62 14.59
N SER A 38 -14.19 -12.64 14.03
CA SER A 38 -15.59 -12.75 13.60
C SER A 38 -15.77 -13.05 12.10
N GLY A 39 -14.69 -13.14 11.32
CA GLY A 39 -14.76 -13.43 9.88
C GLY A 39 -13.84 -12.56 9.03
N LEU A 40 -14.09 -12.55 7.72
CA LEU A 40 -13.27 -11.87 6.73
C LEU A 40 -13.86 -10.49 6.39
N SER A 41 -13.08 -9.41 6.58
CA SER A 41 -13.45 -8.05 6.19
C SER A 41 -12.92 -7.73 4.78
N PRO A 42 -13.81 -7.57 3.78
CA PRO A 42 -13.40 -7.27 2.40
C PRO A 42 -12.64 -5.94 2.28
N LEU A 43 -13.08 -4.91 3.01
CA LEU A 43 -12.45 -3.59 2.97
C LEU A 43 -11.01 -3.63 3.49
N ARG A 44 -10.75 -4.36 4.58
CA ARG A 44 -9.38 -4.52 5.09
C ARG A 44 -8.50 -5.30 4.13
N ALA A 45 -9.03 -6.35 3.51
CA ALA A 45 -8.30 -7.10 2.50
C ALA A 45 -7.92 -6.23 1.29
N TRP A 46 -8.85 -5.40 0.79
CA TRP A 46 -8.56 -4.45 -0.30
C TRP A 46 -7.57 -3.35 0.10
N ARG A 47 -7.62 -2.83 1.33
CA ARG A 47 -6.62 -1.87 1.83
C ARG A 47 -5.24 -2.51 1.89
N ALA A 48 -5.14 -3.69 2.50
CA ALA A 48 -3.90 -4.43 2.58
C ALA A 48 -3.34 -4.74 1.19
N MET A 49 -4.20 -5.12 0.24
CA MET A 49 -3.82 -5.28 -1.17
C MET A 49 -3.20 -3.99 -1.71
N LEU A 50 -3.86 -2.84 -1.63
CA LEU A 50 -3.37 -1.58 -2.20
C LEU A 50 -2.08 -1.03 -1.56
N GLU A 51 -1.73 -1.49 -0.38
CA GLU A 51 -0.49 -1.14 0.33
C GLU A 51 0.69 -2.07 -0.04
N MET A 52 0.45 -3.15 -0.80
CA MET A 52 1.52 -4.08 -1.19
C MET A 52 2.50 -3.43 -2.18
N PRO A 53 3.82 -3.50 -1.90
CA PRO A 53 4.83 -2.99 -2.80
C PRO A 53 4.82 -3.80 -4.10
N GLY A 54 4.93 -3.12 -5.25
CA GLY A 54 4.97 -3.75 -6.57
C GLY A 54 3.66 -3.67 -7.37
N LEU A 55 2.49 -3.50 -6.75
CA LEU A 55 1.23 -3.30 -7.49
C LEU A 55 1.21 -1.99 -8.30
N ARG A 56 2.06 -1.03 -7.95
CA ARG A 56 2.19 0.26 -8.64
C ARG A 56 3.24 0.25 -9.75
N ALA A 57 3.95 -0.86 -9.96
CA ALA A 57 5.01 -0.95 -10.96
C ALA A 57 4.40 -1.18 -12.35
N GLY A 58 4.32 -0.09 -13.13
CA GLY A 58 3.51 0.07 -14.34
C GLY A 58 3.78 -0.81 -15.57
N LYS A 59 4.44 -1.97 -15.48
CA LYS A 59 4.53 -2.89 -16.64
C LYS A 59 3.34 -3.83 -16.68
N MET A 60 2.50 -3.64 -17.69
CA MET A 60 1.29 -4.44 -17.85
C MET A 60 1.63 -5.83 -18.39
N PRO A 61 1.05 -6.91 -17.85
CA PRO A 61 1.14 -8.22 -18.48
C PRO A 61 0.50 -8.22 -19.87
N VAL A 62 0.93 -9.18 -20.69
CA VAL A 62 0.21 -9.49 -21.92
C VAL A 62 -1.18 -10.00 -21.55
N MET A 63 -2.19 -9.18 -21.80
CA MET A 63 -3.58 -9.53 -21.54
C MET A 63 -4.24 -10.11 -22.79
N GLY A 64 -5.27 -10.93 -22.61
CA GLY A 64 -6.09 -11.41 -23.72
C GLY A 64 -6.79 -10.24 -24.44
N GLN A 65 -7.19 -10.44 -25.69
CA GLN A 65 -7.77 -9.40 -26.55
C GLN A 65 -8.91 -8.61 -25.89
N ALA A 66 -9.75 -9.27 -25.10
CA ALA A 66 -10.88 -8.62 -24.41
C ALA A 66 -10.48 -7.59 -23.34
N LEU A 67 -9.24 -7.66 -22.82
CA LEU A 67 -8.69 -6.70 -21.85
C LEU A 67 -7.66 -5.75 -22.49
N GLN A 68 -7.48 -5.82 -23.81
CA GLN A 68 -6.62 -4.92 -24.56
C GLN A 68 -6.98 -3.43 -24.39
N PRO A 69 -8.26 -3.03 -24.24
CA PRO A 69 -8.57 -1.62 -23.98
C PRO A 69 -7.91 -1.07 -22.69
N LEU A 70 -7.58 -1.92 -21.72
CA LEU A 70 -6.90 -1.48 -20.50
C LEU A 70 -5.43 -1.07 -20.75
N GLN A 71 -4.85 -1.38 -21.91
CA GLN A 71 -3.48 -0.97 -22.26
C GLN A 71 -3.39 0.53 -22.55
N SER A 72 -4.46 1.15 -23.04
CA SER A 72 -4.48 2.58 -23.37
C SER A 72 -4.65 3.47 -22.13
N LEU A 73 -5.07 2.89 -21.01
CA LEU A 73 -5.26 3.60 -19.76
C LEU A 73 -3.93 3.90 -19.07
N THR A 74 -3.85 5.07 -18.44
CA THR A 74 -2.77 5.37 -17.50
C THR A 74 -2.80 4.38 -16.32
N PRO A 75 -1.66 4.09 -15.67
CA PRO A 75 -1.61 3.12 -14.56
C PRO A 75 -2.62 3.42 -13.44
N GLY A 76 -2.85 4.69 -13.11
CA GLY A 76 -3.83 5.11 -12.10
C GLY A 76 -5.28 4.87 -12.54
N MET A 77 -5.62 5.17 -13.80
CA MET A 77 -6.96 4.91 -14.33
C MET A 77 -7.23 3.41 -14.46
N ARG A 78 -6.23 2.62 -14.85
CA ARG A 78 -6.33 1.17 -14.88
C ARG A 78 -6.58 0.59 -13.48
N LEU A 79 -5.84 1.05 -12.47
CA LEU A 79 -6.05 0.65 -11.08
C LEU A 79 -7.48 1.00 -10.65
N LEU A 80 -7.94 2.22 -10.93
CA LEU A 80 -9.30 2.66 -10.59
C LEU A 80 -10.36 1.79 -11.28
N PHE A 81 -10.21 1.47 -12.56
CA PHE A 81 -11.12 0.60 -13.29
C PHE A 81 -11.20 -0.80 -12.66
N LEU A 82 -10.05 -1.43 -12.44
CA LEU A 82 -9.98 -2.79 -11.88
C LEU A 82 -10.51 -2.81 -10.45
N LEU A 83 -10.19 -1.80 -9.64
CA LEU A 83 -10.70 -1.69 -8.29
C LEU A 83 -12.23 -1.52 -8.29
N ALA A 84 -12.76 -0.62 -9.11
CA ALA A 84 -14.21 -0.39 -9.21
C ALA A 84 -14.98 -1.64 -9.67
N THR A 85 -14.45 -2.35 -10.66
CA THR A 85 -15.09 -3.55 -11.23
C THR A 85 -14.98 -4.78 -10.33
N LEU A 86 -13.82 -5.00 -9.69
CA LEU A 86 -13.57 -6.21 -8.91
C LEU A 86 -14.00 -6.08 -7.44
N SER A 87 -13.87 -4.90 -6.83
CA SER A 87 -14.33 -4.70 -5.45
C SER A 87 -15.86 -4.64 -5.37
N GLY A 88 -16.53 -4.17 -6.43
CA GLY A 88 -17.97 -3.90 -6.43
C GLY A 88 -18.37 -2.74 -5.50
N GLY A 89 -17.40 -1.99 -4.99
CA GLY A 89 -17.63 -0.92 -4.03
C GLY A 89 -18.21 0.34 -4.66
N ASN A 90 -18.97 1.09 -3.86
CA ASN A 90 -19.50 2.38 -4.29
C ASN A 90 -18.38 3.44 -4.39
N ALA A 91 -18.68 4.61 -4.96
CA ALA A 91 -17.67 5.67 -5.14
C ALA A 91 -17.07 6.16 -3.81
N ILE A 92 -17.80 6.06 -2.69
CA ILE A 92 -17.35 6.48 -1.36
C ILE A 92 -16.33 5.48 -0.81
N GLU A 93 -16.62 4.18 -0.93
CA GLU A 93 -15.72 3.10 -0.55
C GLU A 93 -14.44 3.12 -1.38
N LEU A 94 -14.55 3.33 -2.69
CA LEU A 94 -13.39 3.48 -3.57
C LEU A 94 -12.55 4.70 -3.18
N ALA A 95 -13.18 5.83 -2.86
CA ALA A 95 -12.48 7.02 -2.38
C ALA A 95 -11.73 6.74 -1.06
N ALA A 96 -12.37 6.03 -0.12
CA ALA A 96 -11.77 5.62 1.14
C ALA A 96 -10.61 4.63 0.96
N LEU A 97 -10.72 3.68 0.02
CA LEU A 97 -9.66 2.73 -0.33
C LEU A 97 -8.44 3.43 -0.95
N LEU A 98 -8.70 4.40 -1.83
CA LEU A 98 -7.67 5.17 -2.53
C LEU A 98 -7.10 6.33 -1.71
N LYS A 99 -7.66 6.60 -0.52
CA LYS A 99 -7.30 7.75 0.35
C LYS A 99 -7.43 9.10 -0.40
N ILE A 100 -8.49 9.24 -1.20
CA ILE A 100 -8.82 10.48 -1.95
C ILE A 100 -10.20 11.00 -1.56
N SER A 101 -10.50 12.25 -1.91
CA SER A 101 -11.84 12.81 -1.68
C SER A 101 -12.90 12.13 -2.57
N PRO A 102 -14.16 11.99 -2.12
CA PRO A 102 -15.24 11.44 -2.96
C PRO A 102 -15.43 12.20 -4.27
N LYS A 103 -15.27 13.53 -4.25
CA LYS A 103 -15.33 14.38 -5.46
C LYS A 103 -14.20 14.06 -6.45
N ALA A 104 -12.98 13.82 -5.96
CA ALA A 104 -11.87 13.42 -6.83
C ALA A 104 -12.12 12.02 -7.42
N CYS A 105 -12.67 11.09 -6.64
CA CYS A 105 -13.02 9.76 -7.11
C CYS A 105 -14.10 9.79 -8.20
N THR A 106 -15.16 10.57 -8.03
CA THR A 106 -16.22 10.70 -9.04
C THR A 106 -15.70 11.35 -10.32
N GLN A 107 -14.86 12.39 -10.22
CA GLN A 107 -14.20 13.00 -11.36
C GLN A 107 -13.30 12.00 -12.10
N ALA A 108 -12.53 11.18 -11.38
CA ALA A 108 -11.67 10.17 -11.98
C ALA A 108 -12.49 9.06 -12.69
N LEU A 109 -13.60 8.62 -12.09
CA LEU A 109 -14.52 7.67 -12.73
C LEU A 109 -15.17 8.26 -14.00
N GLN A 110 -15.54 9.55 -13.98
CA GLN A 110 -16.04 10.24 -15.18
C GLN A 110 -14.96 10.38 -16.26
N ALA A 111 -13.73 10.70 -15.87
CA ALA A 111 -12.61 10.75 -16.82
C ALA A 111 -12.37 9.38 -17.46
N LEU A 112 -12.48 8.31 -16.68
CA LEU A 112 -12.37 6.94 -17.17
C LEU A 112 -13.45 6.59 -18.21
N GLN A 113 -14.68 7.03 -17.97
CA GLN A 113 -15.80 6.86 -18.91
C GLN A 113 -15.61 7.63 -20.22
N ARG A 114 -14.77 8.67 -20.25
CA ARG A 114 -14.43 9.40 -21.48
C ARG A 114 -13.28 8.75 -22.25
N GLN A 115 -12.40 8.01 -21.57
CA GLN A 115 -11.25 7.35 -22.18
C GLN A 115 -11.59 6.00 -22.81
N LEU A 116 -12.52 5.25 -22.22
CA LEU A 116 -13.02 3.99 -22.77
C LEU A 116 -14.41 4.19 -23.37
N SER A 117 -14.62 3.69 -24.57
CA SER A 117 -15.96 3.61 -25.15
C SER A 117 -16.85 2.68 -24.31
N GLY A 118 -18.17 2.90 -24.37
CA GLY A 118 -19.13 2.06 -23.65
C GLY A 118 -18.97 0.57 -23.95
N ARG A 119 -18.69 0.23 -25.21
CA ARG A 119 -18.48 -1.14 -25.68
C ARG A 119 -17.17 -1.75 -25.16
N GLU A 120 -16.07 -0.99 -25.15
CA GLU A 120 -14.79 -1.47 -24.60
C GLU A 120 -14.91 -1.74 -23.11
N ARG A 121 -15.60 -0.85 -22.39
CA ARG A 121 -15.86 -1.01 -20.96
C ARG A 121 -16.66 -2.27 -20.68
N GLU A 122 -17.76 -2.48 -21.39
CA GLU A 122 -18.59 -3.68 -21.27
C GLU A 122 -17.79 -4.95 -21.57
N THR A 123 -17.02 -4.95 -22.67
CA THR A 123 -16.14 -6.07 -23.04
C THR A 123 -15.14 -6.40 -21.93
N CYS A 124 -14.52 -5.37 -21.32
CA CYS A 124 -13.61 -5.56 -20.20
C CYS A 124 -14.34 -6.11 -18.97
N CYS A 125 -15.51 -5.58 -18.62
CA CYS A 125 -16.32 -6.07 -17.50
C CYS A 125 -16.70 -7.55 -17.69
N THR A 126 -17.26 -7.91 -18.85
CA THR A 126 -17.62 -9.30 -19.17
C THR A 126 -16.39 -10.20 -19.14
N ALA A 127 -15.24 -9.75 -19.62
CA ALA A 127 -14.01 -10.54 -19.55
C ALA A 127 -13.54 -10.78 -18.10
N LEU A 128 -13.68 -9.79 -17.22
CA LEU A 128 -13.37 -9.94 -15.79
C LEU A 128 -14.37 -10.88 -15.10
N GLU A 129 -15.66 -10.75 -15.40
CA GLU A 129 -16.70 -11.65 -14.89
C GLU A 129 -16.44 -13.10 -15.32
N MET A 130 -16.14 -13.33 -16.60
CA MET A 130 -15.79 -14.67 -17.10
C MET A 130 -14.54 -15.24 -16.41
N ARG A 131 -13.54 -14.39 -16.10
CA ARG A 131 -12.37 -14.80 -15.31
C ARG A 131 -12.71 -15.13 -13.86
N GLN A 132 -13.64 -14.40 -13.23
CA GLN A 132 -14.11 -14.69 -11.88
C GLN A 132 -14.89 -16.01 -11.83
N CYS A 133 -15.82 -16.21 -12.76
CA CYS A 133 -16.60 -17.45 -12.88
C CYS A 133 -15.71 -18.65 -13.21
N GLY A 134 -14.72 -18.46 -14.08
CA GLY A 134 -13.73 -19.48 -14.48
C GLY A 134 -12.56 -19.62 -13.51
N PHE A 135 -12.61 -19.01 -12.31
CA PHE A 135 -11.47 -19.03 -11.39
C PHE A 135 -11.21 -20.46 -10.89
N SER A 136 -10.03 -20.99 -11.24
CA SER A 136 -9.69 -22.40 -11.02
C SER A 136 -9.73 -22.80 -9.53
N PRO A 137 -10.36 -23.94 -9.17
CA PRO A 137 -10.35 -24.43 -7.81
C PRO A 137 -8.94 -24.77 -7.32
N ALA A 138 -8.05 -25.26 -8.20
CA ALA A 138 -6.65 -25.54 -7.86
C ALA A 138 -5.85 -24.27 -7.50
N ARG A 139 -6.28 -23.11 -8.01
CA ARG A 139 -5.69 -21.83 -7.66
C ARG A 139 -6.19 -21.35 -6.29
N ARG A 140 -7.47 -21.59 -5.97
CA ARG A 140 -8.03 -21.30 -4.64
C ARG A 140 -7.29 -22.07 -3.56
N THR A 141 -7.11 -23.38 -3.74
CA THR A 141 -6.41 -24.22 -2.77
C THR A 141 -4.96 -23.76 -2.56
N ARG A 142 -4.28 -23.30 -3.62
CA ARG A 142 -2.93 -22.73 -3.49
C ARG A 142 -2.90 -21.45 -2.67
N ILE A 143 -3.88 -20.56 -2.86
CA ILE A 143 -3.99 -19.33 -2.06
C ILE A 143 -4.28 -19.69 -0.60
N GLU A 144 -5.15 -20.65 -0.35
CA GLU A 144 -5.46 -21.16 0.99
C GLU A 144 -4.22 -21.78 1.66
N GLN A 145 -3.39 -22.54 0.93
CA GLN A 145 -2.09 -23.04 1.41
C GLN A 145 -1.13 -21.90 1.78
N HIS A 146 -1.07 -20.85 0.95
CA HIS A 146 -0.28 -19.66 1.29
C HIS A 146 -0.81 -18.95 2.54
N MET A 147 -2.10 -19.01 2.82
CA MET A 147 -2.70 -18.46 4.04
C MET A 147 -2.38 -19.30 5.28
N SER A 148 -2.36 -20.62 5.18
CA SER A 148 -2.02 -21.52 6.31
C SER A 148 -0.52 -21.51 6.65
N GLY A 149 0.32 -20.84 5.86
CA GLY A 149 1.78 -20.87 6.02
C GLY A 149 2.40 -22.18 5.54
N GLU A 150 1.59 -23.13 5.06
CA GLU A 150 2.07 -24.31 4.38
C GLU A 150 2.62 -23.88 3.01
N ARG A 151 3.95 -23.75 2.92
CA ARG A 151 4.58 -23.68 1.61
C ARG A 151 4.16 -24.94 0.84
N PRO A 152 3.63 -24.81 -0.38
CA PRO A 152 3.37 -25.99 -1.18
C PRO A 152 4.67 -26.79 -1.28
N LEU A 153 4.61 -28.07 -0.91
CA LEU A 153 5.62 -29.05 -1.30
C LEU A 153 5.77 -28.90 -2.80
N GLN A 154 6.87 -28.28 -3.23
CA GLN A 154 7.13 -27.99 -4.63
C GLN A 154 6.94 -29.31 -5.40
N PRO A 155 6.17 -29.34 -6.50
CA PRO A 155 6.27 -30.45 -7.43
C PRO A 155 7.75 -30.59 -7.81
N PRO A 156 8.29 -31.82 -7.94
CA PRO A 156 9.73 -32.05 -8.08
C PRO A 156 10.26 -31.14 -9.18
N ALA A 157 11.23 -30.29 -8.80
CA ALA A 157 11.83 -29.32 -9.68
C ALA A 157 12.24 -30.01 -10.98
N LYS A 158 11.50 -29.75 -12.06
CA LYS A 158 11.98 -30.03 -13.40
C LYS A 158 13.27 -29.22 -13.52
N ALA A 159 14.40 -29.91 -13.58
CA ALA A 159 15.72 -29.31 -13.55
C ALA A 159 15.76 -28.07 -14.47
N PRO A 160 16.19 -26.89 -13.97
CA PRO A 160 16.27 -25.70 -14.80
C PRO A 160 17.16 -26.01 -16.00
N SER A 161 16.62 -25.82 -17.21
CA SER A 161 17.40 -26.00 -18.43
C SER A 161 18.61 -25.07 -18.39
N ARG A 162 19.74 -25.67 -18.71
CA ARG A 162 21.12 -25.23 -18.50
C ARG A 162 21.42 -23.90 -19.22
N ARG A 163 20.99 -22.76 -18.65
CA ARG A 163 21.37 -21.39 -19.09
C ARG A 163 22.68 -20.89 -18.48
N TRP A 164 23.59 -21.81 -18.15
CA TRP A 164 24.94 -21.49 -17.67
C TRP A 164 25.73 -20.64 -18.69
N GLY A 165 25.48 -20.84 -19.99
CA GLY A 165 26.16 -20.08 -21.04
C GLY A 165 25.88 -18.58 -20.99
N LEU A 166 24.65 -18.18 -20.62
CA LEU A 166 24.28 -16.76 -20.51
C LEU A 166 24.90 -16.10 -19.28
N LEU A 167 24.97 -16.82 -18.16
CA LEU A 167 25.63 -16.33 -16.95
C LEU A 167 27.15 -16.19 -17.15
N LEU A 168 27.78 -17.15 -17.82
CA LEU A 168 29.20 -17.08 -18.21
C LEU A 168 29.48 -15.92 -19.16
N ALA A 169 28.59 -15.67 -20.13
CA ALA A 169 28.75 -14.55 -21.06
C ALA A 169 28.68 -13.20 -20.34
N VAL A 170 27.75 -13.04 -19.38
CA VAL A 170 27.61 -11.82 -18.58
C VAL A 170 28.83 -11.62 -17.69
N THR A 171 29.33 -12.66 -17.00
CA THR A 171 30.53 -12.52 -16.15
C THR A 171 31.78 -12.19 -16.96
N LEU A 172 31.95 -12.78 -18.15
CA LEU A 172 33.06 -12.44 -19.06
C LEU A 172 32.98 -11.00 -19.56
N ALA A 173 31.80 -10.55 -19.98
CA ALA A 173 31.60 -9.17 -20.44
C ALA A 173 31.88 -8.16 -19.33
N THR A 174 31.43 -8.46 -18.10
CA THR A 174 31.66 -7.59 -16.94
C THR A 174 33.15 -7.57 -16.56
N GLY A 175 33.83 -8.71 -16.62
CA GLY A 175 35.28 -8.79 -16.37
C GLY A 175 36.11 -8.02 -17.41
N LEU A 176 35.74 -8.09 -18.69
CA LEU A 176 36.39 -7.32 -19.75
C LEU A 176 36.19 -5.81 -19.57
N ALA A 177 34.99 -5.36 -19.17
CA ALA A 177 34.73 -3.96 -18.89
C ALA A 177 35.59 -3.44 -17.71
N LEU A 178 35.77 -4.26 -16.67
CA LEU A 178 36.60 -3.92 -15.50
C LEU A 178 38.10 -3.94 -15.82
N ALA A 179 38.55 -4.80 -16.74
CA ALA A 179 39.93 -4.77 -17.22
C ALA A 179 40.21 -3.53 -18.08
N ALA A 180 39.23 -3.10 -18.90
CA ALA A 180 39.36 -1.91 -19.73
C ALA A 180 39.47 -0.62 -18.91
N THR A 181 38.85 -0.55 -17.73
CA THR A 181 38.99 0.62 -16.84
C THR A 181 40.34 0.66 -16.11
N TRP A 182 41.06 -0.46 -16.01
CA TRP A 182 42.40 -0.50 -15.40
C TRP A 182 43.55 -0.30 -16.39
N PHE A 183 43.33 -0.57 -17.68
CA PHE A 183 44.33 -0.38 -18.73
C PHE A 183 44.26 0.98 -19.44
N TRP A 184 43.39 1.90 -19.00
CA TRP A 184 43.35 3.26 -19.54
C TRP A 184 44.52 4.07 -18.96
N PRO A 185 45.49 4.52 -19.79
CA PRO A 185 46.56 5.38 -19.30
C PRO A 185 45.97 6.72 -18.86
N PRO A 186 46.45 7.33 -17.76
CA PRO A 186 46.05 8.67 -17.41
C PRO A 186 46.56 9.61 -18.50
N GLU A 187 45.65 10.25 -19.25
CA GLU A 187 45.96 11.46 -19.99
C GLU A 187 46.31 12.53 -18.95
N SER A 188 47.59 12.57 -18.59
CA SER A 188 48.22 13.66 -17.89
C SER A 188 48.29 14.86 -18.84
N GLU A 189 47.97 16.03 -18.29
CA GLU A 189 48.29 17.38 -18.80
C GLU A 189 47.30 17.99 -19.81
N ALA A 190 46.07 18.34 -19.36
CA ALA A 190 45.30 19.42 -20.01
C ALA A 190 44.22 20.14 -19.16
N GLU A 191 43.94 19.77 -17.90
CA GLU A 191 42.83 20.40 -17.15
C GLU A 191 43.19 20.99 -15.77
N ASP A 192 44.46 21.34 -15.55
CA ASP A 192 44.91 22.09 -14.36
C ASP A 192 44.55 23.60 -14.38
N LEU A 193 43.53 24.01 -15.13
CA LEU A 193 43.13 25.42 -15.25
C LEU A 193 41.67 25.73 -14.89
N ILE A 194 40.90 24.78 -14.34
CA ILE A 194 39.51 25.03 -13.92
C ILE A 194 39.25 24.57 -12.47
N SER A 195 40.22 24.76 -11.58
CA SER A 195 40.04 24.53 -10.14
C SER A 195 40.29 25.79 -9.30
N GLU A 196 39.60 26.89 -9.62
CA GLU A 196 39.40 28.01 -8.67
C GLU A 196 37.99 28.61 -8.80
N ILE A 197 36.94 27.79 -8.66
CA ILE A 197 35.62 28.32 -8.30
C ILE A 197 34.99 27.39 -7.26
N PRO A 198 34.94 27.76 -5.96
CA PRO A 198 34.19 26.99 -4.98
C PRO A 198 32.70 26.99 -5.36
N PRO A 199 31.97 25.86 -5.23
CA PRO A 199 30.56 25.79 -5.58
C PRO A 199 29.75 26.68 -4.63
N ARG A 200 29.36 27.85 -5.12
CA ARG A 200 28.52 28.81 -4.40
C ARG A 200 27.06 28.39 -4.52
N ILE A 201 26.54 27.72 -3.50
CA ILE A 201 25.11 27.38 -3.40
C ILE A 201 24.32 28.70 -3.35
N GLN A 202 23.63 29.04 -4.43
CA GLN A 202 22.67 30.16 -4.44
C GLN A 202 21.34 29.67 -3.88
N THR A 203 21.12 29.88 -2.59
CA THR A 203 19.78 29.78 -2.00
C THR A 203 18.97 31.00 -2.44
N LYS A 204 18.09 30.84 -3.43
CA LYS A 204 17.03 31.82 -3.67
C LYS A 204 16.10 31.82 -2.44
N PRO A 205 15.86 32.95 -1.77
CA PRO A 205 14.83 33.01 -0.74
C PRO A 205 13.48 32.72 -1.40
N LEU A 206 12.75 31.73 -0.88
CA LEU A 206 11.34 31.56 -1.20
C LEU A 206 10.66 32.88 -0.79
N ALA A 207 10.01 33.54 -1.74
CA ALA A 207 9.11 34.65 -1.41
C ALA A 207 8.09 34.14 -0.38
N GLU A 208 8.08 34.76 0.80
CA GLU A 208 7.02 34.57 1.80
C GLU A 208 5.69 34.88 1.12
N ARG A 209 4.97 33.82 0.77
CA ARG A 209 3.59 33.95 0.34
C ARG A 209 2.79 34.29 1.59
N ALA A 210 2.26 35.52 1.63
CA ALA A 210 1.41 35.98 2.72
C ALA A 210 0.31 34.95 3.03
N PRO A 211 0.03 34.67 4.32
CA PRO A 211 -1.03 33.75 4.68
C PRO A 211 -2.36 34.26 4.12
N ALA A 212 -3.05 33.41 3.36
CA ALA A 212 -4.41 33.68 2.94
C ALA A 212 -5.27 33.83 4.21
N ARG A 213 -5.70 35.06 4.49
CA ARG A 213 -6.74 35.33 5.50
C ARG A 213 -8.03 34.69 5.00
N TYR A 214 -8.29 33.45 5.43
CA TYR A 214 -9.63 32.90 5.35
C TYR A 214 -10.45 33.50 6.49
N ASP A 215 -11.54 34.14 6.11
CA ASP A 215 -12.46 34.80 7.01
C ASP A 215 -13.23 33.75 7.84
N VAL A 216 -13.21 33.92 9.17
CA VAL A 216 -13.72 32.95 10.15
C VAL A 216 -15.23 32.76 10.01
N GLU A 217 -15.93 33.74 9.44
CA GLU A 217 -17.37 33.65 9.18
C GLU A 217 -17.70 32.74 8.00
N THR A 218 -16.84 32.63 6.98
CA THR A 218 -17.08 31.71 5.85
C THR A 218 -16.86 30.25 6.23
N ALA A 219 -16.00 29.99 7.22
CA ALA A 219 -15.77 28.65 7.75
C ALA A 219 -16.94 28.15 8.62
N ARG A 220 -17.68 29.04 9.30
CA ARG A 220 -18.83 28.65 10.14
C ARG A 220 -20.09 28.29 9.35
N VAL A 221 -20.33 28.96 8.22
CA VAL A 221 -21.57 28.75 7.45
C VAL A 221 -21.58 27.40 6.69
N LEU A 222 -20.42 26.77 6.47
CA LEU A 222 -20.33 25.45 5.82
C LEU A 222 -20.43 24.26 6.79
N VAL A 223 -20.43 24.48 8.10
CA VAL A 223 -20.37 23.40 9.10
C VAL A 223 -21.76 22.94 9.58
N ASP A 224 -22.79 23.79 9.45
CA ASP A 224 -24.02 23.58 10.23
C ASP A 224 -25.22 22.96 9.50
N ARG A 225 -25.16 22.70 8.17
CA ARG A 225 -26.39 22.33 7.43
C ARG A 225 -26.41 20.97 6.72
N GLU A 226 -25.29 20.27 6.62
CA GLU A 226 -25.24 18.99 5.86
C GLU A 226 -24.80 17.76 6.66
N PHE A 227 -24.46 17.89 7.95
CA PHE A 227 -23.89 16.79 8.75
C PHE A 227 -24.80 16.21 9.82
N SER A 228 -26.06 16.63 9.90
CA SER A 228 -27.00 16.14 10.94
C SER A 228 -27.72 14.83 10.59
N GLU A 229 -27.46 14.23 9.42
CA GLU A 229 -28.11 12.98 9.00
C GLU A 229 -27.07 11.91 8.64
N ILE A 230 -26.33 11.44 9.65
CA ILE A 230 -25.64 10.15 9.51
C ILE A 230 -26.71 9.07 9.62
N SER A 231 -26.96 8.39 8.51
CA SER A 231 -27.85 7.22 8.43
C SER A 231 -27.43 6.18 9.47
N VAL A 232 -28.42 5.53 10.10
CA VAL A 232 -28.22 4.44 11.08
C VAL A 232 -27.36 3.29 10.50
N GLN A 233 -27.23 3.19 9.18
CA GLN A 233 -26.38 2.22 8.50
C GLN A 233 -24.87 2.56 8.55
N ASP A 234 -24.49 3.81 8.79
CA ASP A 234 -23.09 4.28 8.81
C ASP A 234 -22.47 4.32 10.22
N ALA A 235 -23.29 4.09 11.25
CA ALA A 235 -22.88 4.00 12.65
C ALA A 235 -21.77 2.95 12.94
N PRO A 236 -21.76 1.74 12.35
CA PRO A 236 -20.68 0.78 12.62
C PRO A 236 -19.35 1.18 11.96
N ILE A 237 -19.39 2.03 10.92
CA ILE A 237 -18.19 2.53 10.22
C ILE A 237 -17.56 3.70 10.99
N ALA A 238 -18.39 4.56 11.61
CA ALA A 238 -17.94 5.59 12.52
C ALA A 238 -17.28 5.03 13.80
N ALA A 239 -17.65 3.81 14.20
CA ALA A 239 -17.08 3.11 15.35
C ALA A 239 -15.64 2.58 15.12
N GLU A 240 -15.17 2.45 13.88
CA GLU A 240 -13.78 2.09 13.55
C GLU A 240 -12.81 3.32 13.65
N THR A 241 -12.96 4.06 14.75
CA THR A 241 -11.93 4.61 15.66
C THR A 241 -10.75 5.47 15.19
N ALA A 242 -10.42 5.59 13.91
CA ALA A 242 -9.39 6.55 13.46
C ALA A 242 -10.00 7.90 13.09
N PHE A 243 -11.13 7.88 12.37
CA PHE A 243 -11.86 9.09 11.99
C PHE A 243 -12.51 9.76 13.20
N PHE A 244 -13.09 8.99 14.12
CA PHE A 244 -13.72 9.53 15.32
C PHE A 244 -12.69 10.09 16.32
N ALA A 245 -11.52 9.48 16.43
CA ALA A 245 -10.42 9.99 17.27
C ALA A 245 -9.85 11.29 16.71
N TRP A 246 -9.63 11.37 15.39
CA TRP A 246 -9.23 12.61 14.72
C TRP A 246 -10.31 13.70 14.87
N TYR A 247 -11.57 13.37 14.65
CA TYR A 247 -12.71 14.27 14.79
C TYR A 247 -12.91 14.80 16.22
N GLN A 248 -12.72 13.95 17.24
CA GLN A 248 -12.75 14.38 18.64
C GLN A 248 -11.53 15.25 19.01
N ALA A 249 -10.34 14.92 18.50
CA ALA A 249 -9.14 15.74 18.70
C ALA A 249 -9.26 17.14 18.06
N GLU A 250 -9.97 17.23 16.93
CA GLU A 250 -10.28 18.49 16.26
C GLU A 250 -11.35 19.30 17.02
N ARG A 251 -12.42 18.64 17.51
CA ARG A 251 -13.44 19.26 18.38
C ARG A 251 -12.89 19.79 19.70
N LEU A 252 -11.89 19.13 20.28
CA LEU A 252 -11.24 19.54 21.53
C LEU A 252 -10.14 20.59 21.32
N GLY A 253 -9.89 21.02 20.07
CA GLY A 253 -8.91 22.07 19.76
C GLY A 253 -7.44 21.69 20.02
N GLN A 254 -7.13 20.40 20.17
CA GLN A 254 -5.79 19.94 20.54
C GLN A 254 -4.84 19.75 19.35
N ALA A 255 -5.33 19.82 18.11
CA ALA A 255 -4.50 19.62 16.91
C ALA A 255 -3.65 20.84 16.50
N GLY A 256 -3.68 21.94 17.28
CA GLY A 256 -2.96 23.19 17.00
C GLY A 256 -2.05 23.70 18.13
N GLY A 257 -1.62 22.84 19.05
CA GLY A 257 -0.78 23.23 20.20
C GLY A 257 0.72 23.27 19.88
N ARG A 258 1.36 24.42 20.12
CA ARG A 258 2.82 24.60 20.27
C ARG A 258 3.46 23.44 21.07
N PRO A 259 4.73 23.06 20.80
CA PRO A 259 5.43 22.11 21.66
C PRO A 259 5.41 22.62 23.10
N LEU A 260 4.92 21.78 24.01
CA LEU A 260 4.92 22.04 25.45
C LEU A 260 6.35 22.35 25.90
N ALA A 261 6.55 23.54 26.45
CA ALA A 261 7.70 23.81 27.30
C ALA A 261 7.61 22.83 28.49
N LEU A 262 8.62 21.97 28.60
CA LEU A 262 8.83 21.15 29.78
C LEU A 262 8.88 22.07 31.01
N PRO A 263 8.08 21.82 32.06
CA PRO A 263 8.33 22.47 33.34
C PRO A 263 9.66 21.94 33.90
N GLU A 264 10.52 22.89 34.23
CA GLU A 264 11.75 22.75 34.99
C GLU A 264 11.45 22.05 36.33
N GLU A 265 12.22 21.01 36.62
CA GLU A 265 12.42 20.29 37.89
C GLU A 265 11.38 20.47 39.02
N ALA A 266 10.65 19.40 39.33
CA ALA A 266 10.24 19.12 40.70
C ALA A 266 11.09 17.94 41.21
N PRO A 267 11.81 18.07 42.34
CA PRO A 267 12.62 17.00 42.88
C PRO A 267 11.73 15.81 43.24
N VAL A 268 12.08 14.65 42.70
CA VAL A 268 11.48 13.37 43.11
C VAL A 268 11.87 13.14 44.56
N GLU A 269 10.95 13.36 45.48
CA GLU A 269 11.04 12.85 46.85
C GLU A 269 11.08 11.32 46.76
N LEU A 270 12.25 10.75 47.04
CA LEU A 270 12.41 9.32 47.25
C LEU A 270 11.60 8.92 48.49
N PRO A 271 10.79 7.84 48.43
CA PRO A 271 10.14 7.32 49.63
C PRO A 271 11.20 6.81 50.62
N PRO A 272 10.93 6.88 51.93
CA PRO A 272 11.91 6.56 52.96
C PRO A 272 12.35 5.10 52.92
N GLU A 273 13.66 4.89 53.11
CA GLU A 273 14.23 3.61 53.51
C GLU A 273 13.57 3.11 54.81
N SER A 274 13.10 1.86 54.81
CA SER A 274 13.54 0.78 55.71
C SER A 274 12.41 -0.19 56.11
N SER A 275 12.83 -1.46 56.24
CA SER A 275 12.24 -2.53 57.07
C SER A 275 10.97 -3.18 56.49
N ASP A 276 10.82 -4.48 56.32
CA ASP A 276 11.51 -5.66 56.83
C ASP A 276 11.43 -6.77 55.78
N TRP A 277 12.55 -7.44 55.54
CA TRP A 277 12.57 -8.75 54.90
C TRP A 277 12.04 -9.77 55.92
N GLN A 278 10.80 -10.20 55.78
CA GLN A 278 10.38 -11.45 56.41
C GLN A 278 10.83 -12.61 55.49
N GLU A 279 11.89 -13.27 55.95
CA GLU A 279 12.35 -14.57 55.46
C GLU A 279 11.20 -15.58 55.52
N GLU A 280 10.70 -15.99 54.36
CA GLU A 280 9.87 -17.19 54.23
C GLU A 280 10.80 -18.42 54.26
N PRO A 281 10.65 -19.35 55.21
CA PRO A 281 11.52 -20.52 55.28
C PRO A 281 11.19 -21.50 54.14
N LEU A 282 12.19 -21.79 53.32
CA LEU A 282 12.19 -22.84 52.30
C LEU A 282 11.95 -24.22 52.96
N PRO A 283 11.04 -25.06 52.45
CA PRO A 283 10.92 -26.44 52.90
C PRO A 283 12.10 -27.29 52.41
N GLU A 284 12.71 -28.05 53.32
CA GLU A 284 13.81 -28.97 53.07
C GLU A 284 13.40 -30.12 52.10
N PRO A 285 14.33 -30.59 51.26
CA PRO A 285 14.12 -31.78 50.44
C PRO A 285 14.18 -33.04 51.31
N MET A 286 13.08 -33.79 51.34
CA MET A 286 13.07 -35.16 51.86
C MET A 286 13.62 -36.10 50.79
N ASP A 287 14.78 -36.69 51.08
CA ASP A 287 15.30 -37.89 50.42
C ASP A 287 14.60 -39.13 51.02
N ASP A 288 13.90 -39.90 50.18
CA ASP A 288 13.82 -41.37 50.18
C ASP A 288 13.00 -41.88 48.98
#